data_AF-A0AAW2NHF3-F1
#
_entry.id   AF-A0AAW2NHF3-F1
#
_cell.length_a   1.000
_cell.length_b   1.000
_cell.length_c   1.000
_cell.angle_alpha   90.00
_cell.angle_beta   90.00
_cell.angle_gamma   90.00
#
_symmetry.space_group_name_H-M   'P 1'
#
loop_
_entity.id
_entity.type
_entity.pdbx_description
1 polymer ?
#
loop_
_entity_poly.entity_id
_entity_poly.type
_entity_poly.pdbx_seq_one_letter_code
_entity_poly.pdbx_strand_id
1 'polypeptide(L)'
;MTRYPELCYDSMSSIINRTVLKSTPGPIFTTSLQVAIYELENITTISIPRALSFATKNSSVRSRLLECLARVQDSSSSLNKSLGRLRVDADVGLLTYEEMHNMNVWTWDARSNASKCFLALKEIDDVVEEGEEKRRVEEVKFGVEKAKKYVINSIWLLQSRNTILFDFYNPFYEYDYGYSGVHLFYYNVPYMDVVCLYSVMYLFLALLYFLIWRTK
;
A
#
# COMPACT_ATOMS: atom_id res chain seq x y z
N MET A 1 -7.99 -10.05 -0.84
CA MET A 1 -7.29 -10.52 0.38
C MET A 1 -5.96 -9.76 0.50
N THR A 2 -5.53 -9.35 1.70
CA THR A 2 -4.31 -8.55 1.88
C THR A 2 -3.05 -9.41 1.94
N ARG A 3 -1.86 -8.80 1.80
CA ARG A 3 -0.58 -9.52 1.86
C ARG A 3 -0.28 -10.11 3.23
N TYR A 4 -0.69 -9.44 4.30
CA TYR A 4 -0.52 -9.87 5.70
C TYR A 4 -1.89 -9.94 6.38
N PRO A 5 -2.70 -10.98 6.10
CA PRO A 5 -4.11 -11.03 6.50
C PRO A 5 -4.33 -11.09 8.01
N GLU A 6 -3.52 -11.87 8.75
CA GLU A 6 -3.60 -11.95 10.21
C GLU A 6 -3.33 -10.58 10.86
N LEU A 7 -2.21 -9.95 10.48
CA LEU A 7 -1.85 -8.61 10.96
C LEU A 7 -2.93 -7.56 10.63
N CYS A 8 -3.55 -7.68 9.45
CA CYS A 8 -4.66 -6.83 9.04
C CYS A 8 -5.85 -7.03 9.98
N TYR A 9 -6.29 -8.27 10.16
CA TYR A 9 -7.44 -8.62 10.99
C TYR A 9 -7.24 -8.19 12.45
N ASP A 10 -6.10 -8.54 13.05
CA ASP A 10 -5.80 -8.26 14.44
C ASP A 10 -5.81 -6.75 14.72
N SER A 11 -5.18 -5.96 13.84
CA SER A 11 -5.11 -4.50 14.00
C SER A 11 -6.44 -3.77 13.81
N MET A 12 -7.36 -4.34 13.03
CA MET A 12 -8.61 -3.69 12.67
C MET A 12 -9.78 -4.16 13.54
N SER A 13 -9.75 -5.42 14.01
CA SER A 13 -10.83 -6.05 14.76
C SER A 13 -11.18 -5.31 16.06
N SER A 14 -10.20 -4.64 16.68
CA SER A 14 -10.39 -3.85 17.91
C SER A 14 -10.85 -2.41 17.64
N ILE A 15 -10.70 -1.91 16.41
CA ILE A 15 -10.96 -0.50 16.06
C ILE A 15 -12.30 -0.37 15.32
N ILE A 16 -12.59 -1.29 14.41
CA ILE A 16 -13.79 -1.20 13.58
C ILE A 16 -15.03 -1.57 14.37
N ASN A 17 -15.94 -0.61 14.49
CA ASN A 17 -17.28 -0.88 14.98
C ASN A 17 -18.04 -1.73 13.95
N ARG A 18 -18.33 -2.98 14.32
CA ARG A 18 -19.07 -3.93 13.46
C ARG A 18 -20.44 -3.40 13.02
N THR A 19 -21.09 -2.54 13.80
CA THR A 19 -22.37 -1.94 13.45
C THR A 19 -22.23 -0.93 12.33
N VAL A 20 -21.18 -0.10 12.34
CA VAL A 20 -20.87 0.85 11.27
C VAL A 20 -20.42 0.12 10.01
N LEU A 21 -19.67 -0.98 10.18
CA LEU A 21 -19.26 -1.82 9.07
C LEU A 21 -20.46 -2.46 8.35
N LYS A 22 -21.65 -2.58 8.96
CA LYS A 22 -22.84 -3.10 8.26
C LYS A 22 -23.41 -2.13 7.22
N SER A 23 -23.12 -0.83 7.34
CA SER A 23 -23.71 0.19 6.47
C SER A 23 -22.77 0.69 5.36
N THR A 24 -21.46 0.63 5.57
CA THR A 24 -20.48 1.05 4.55
C THR A 24 -19.14 0.33 4.74
N PRO A 25 -18.41 0.01 3.66
CA PRO A 25 -17.06 -0.55 3.74
C PRO A 25 -15.98 0.52 3.97
N GLY A 26 -16.32 1.82 3.94
CA GLY A 26 -15.39 2.94 4.16
C GLY A 26 -14.47 2.79 5.39
N PRO A 27 -14.98 2.39 6.57
CA PRO A 27 -14.17 2.15 7.77
C PRO A 27 -13.02 1.17 7.59
N ILE A 28 -13.10 0.20 6.66
CA ILE A 28 -12.01 -0.74 6.37
C ILE A 28 -10.78 0.04 5.87
N PHE A 29 -11.00 0.94 4.91
CA PHE A 29 -9.92 1.68 4.24
C PHE A 29 -9.32 2.75 5.15
N THR A 30 -10.16 3.51 5.86
CA THR A 30 -9.71 4.55 6.79
C THR A 30 -8.95 3.95 7.96
N THR A 31 -9.48 2.87 8.57
CA THR A 31 -8.83 2.20 9.70
C THR A 31 -7.48 1.62 9.27
N SER A 32 -7.37 0.98 8.10
CA SER A 32 -6.09 0.44 7.65
C SER A 32 -5.01 1.51 7.50
N LEU A 33 -5.36 2.69 6.96
CA LEU A 33 -4.43 3.82 6.88
C LEU A 33 -4.07 4.37 8.26
N GLN A 34 -5.06 4.52 9.15
CA GLN A 34 -4.85 5.01 10.52
C GLN A 34 -3.93 4.10 11.34
N VAL A 35 -4.10 2.78 11.26
CA VAL A 35 -3.20 1.81 11.90
C VAL A 35 -1.76 2.00 11.43
N ALA A 36 -1.56 2.16 10.12
CA ALA A 36 -0.23 2.37 9.54
C ALA A 36 0.38 3.71 10.01
N ILE A 37 -0.40 4.79 10.02
CA ILE A 37 0.02 6.12 10.52
C ILE A 37 0.41 6.04 12.00
N TYR A 38 -0.44 5.41 12.82
CA TYR A 38 -0.20 5.26 14.26
C TYR A 38 1.12 4.53 14.56
N GLU A 39 1.42 3.46 13.82
CA GLU A 39 2.68 2.75 13.99
C GLU A 39 3.88 3.62 13.57
N LEU A 40 3.77 4.40 12.49
CA LEU A 40 4.81 5.36 12.07
C LEU A 40 5.01 6.46 13.12
N GLU A 41 3.95 6.98 13.72
CA GLU A 41 4.01 7.99 14.78
C GLU A 41 4.69 7.44 16.04
N ASN A 42 4.40 6.20 16.44
CA ASN A 42 5.10 5.55 17.55
C ASN A 42 6.62 5.42 17.29
N ILE A 43 7.00 5.17 16.04
CA ILE A 43 8.42 5.12 15.65
C ILE A 43 9.07 6.50 15.81
N THR A 44 8.45 7.57 15.31
CA THR A 44 9.03 8.92 15.35
C THR A 44 9.02 9.55 16.74
N THR A 45 8.01 9.26 17.56
CA THR A 45 7.83 9.90 18.88
C THR A 45 8.45 9.12 20.03
N ILE A 46 8.58 7.80 19.91
CA ILE A 46 9.05 6.94 21.01
C ILE A 46 10.36 6.24 20.62
N SER A 47 10.34 5.46 19.54
CA SER A 47 11.43 4.50 19.25
C SER A 47 12.71 5.19 18.80
N ILE A 48 12.64 6.09 17.82
CA ILE A 48 13.81 6.82 17.30
C ILE A 48 14.39 7.77 18.35
N PRO A 49 13.61 8.62 19.06
CA PRO A 49 14.16 9.48 20.10
C PRO A 49 14.89 8.68 21.19
N ARG A 50 14.34 7.52 21.57
CA ARG A 50 15.00 6.61 22.50
C ARG A 50 16.30 6.05 21.93
N ALA A 51 16.33 5.58 20.68
CA ALA A 51 17.57 5.12 20.07
C ALA A 51 18.64 6.22 19.99
N LEU A 52 18.23 7.45 19.65
CA LEU A 52 19.11 8.62 19.59
C LEU A 52 19.73 8.98 20.95
N SER A 53 19.06 8.70 22.07
CA SER A 53 19.63 8.94 23.41
C SER A 53 20.76 7.97 23.77
N PHE A 54 20.85 6.81 23.10
CA PHE A 54 21.94 5.85 23.29
C PHE A 54 23.06 6.03 22.25
N ALA A 55 22.74 6.56 21.07
CA ALA A 55 23.71 6.83 20.00
C ALA A 55 24.56 8.11 20.19
N THR A 56 25.00 8.38 21.41
CA THR A 56 25.67 9.65 21.77
C THR A 56 27.09 9.77 21.23
N LYS A 57 27.79 8.64 21.06
CA LYS A 57 29.19 8.60 20.63
C LYS A 57 29.38 8.15 19.18
N ASN A 58 28.40 7.44 18.61
CA ASN A 58 28.47 6.92 17.26
C ASN A 58 27.77 7.85 16.27
N SER A 59 28.54 8.74 15.64
CA SER A 59 28.03 9.72 14.67
C SER A 59 27.37 9.06 13.46
N SER A 60 27.84 7.87 13.05
CA SER A 60 27.25 7.09 11.95
C SER A 60 25.85 6.60 12.32
N VAL A 61 25.70 5.94 13.48
CA VAL A 61 24.41 5.45 13.98
C VAL A 61 23.41 6.61 14.11
N ARG A 62 23.85 7.71 14.72
CA ARG A 62 23.02 8.92 14.86
C ARG A 62 22.54 9.45 13.51
N SER A 63 23.43 9.53 12.52
CA SER A 63 23.09 9.99 11.17
C SER A 63 22.02 9.11 10.52
N ARG A 64 22.17 7.78 10.61
CA ARG A 64 21.21 6.81 10.06
C ARG A 64 19.86 6.83 10.76
N LEU A 65 19.83 7.03 12.08
CA LEU A 65 18.59 7.21 12.83
C LEU A 65 17.85 8.49 12.41
N LEU A 66 18.58 9.59 12.16
CA LEU A 66 17.99 10.84 11.65
C LEU A 66 17.52 10.71 10.20
N GLU A 67 18.26 10.00 9.35
CA GLU A 67 17.83 9.68 8.00
C GLU A 67 16.53 8.86 8.03
N CYS A 68 16.48 7.82 8.86
CA CYS A 68 15.27 7.04 9.06
C CYS A 68 14.10 7.90 9.56
N LEU A 69 14.33 8.80 10.53
CA LEU A 69 13.31 9.71 11.06
C LEU A 69 12.63 10.50 9.94
N ALA A 70 13.42 11.14 9.08
CA ALA A 70 12.91 11.90 7.94
C ALA A 70 12.06 11.02 7.01
N ARG A 71 12.54 9.80 6.69
CA ARG A 71 11.80 8.87 5.84
C ARG A 71 10.48 8.41 6.46
N VAL A 72 10.45 8.16 7.77
CA VAL A 72 9.21 7.77 8.47
C VAL A 72 8.22 8.94 8.52
N GLN A 73 8.69 10.17 8.69
CA GLN A 73 7.87 11.38 8.61
C GLN A 73 7.28 11.59 7.20
N ASP A 74 8.09 11.42 6.15
CA ASP A 74 7.62 11.45 4.76
C ASP A 74 6.57 10.38 4.51
N SER A 75 6.80 9.17 5.02
CA SER A 75 5.84 8.05 4.94
C SER A 75 4.50 8.41 5.58
N SER A 76 4.51 8.94 6.81
CA SER A 76 3.31 9.38 7.51
C SER A 76 2.58 10.51 6.79
N SER A 77 3.31 11.49 6.25
CA SER A 77 2.75 12.60 5.45
C SER A 77 2.03 12.09 4.20
N SER A 78 2.64 11.16 3.47
CA SER A 78 2.03 10.55 2.29
C SER A 78 0.78 9.73 2.64
N LEU A 79 0.77 8.97 3.75
CA LEU A 79 -0.43 8.29 4.22
C LEU A 79 -1.54 9.25 4.65
N ASN A 80 -1.20 10.35 5.31
CA ASN A 80 -2.17 11.37 5.72
C ASN A 80 -2.83 12.05 4.51
N LYS A 81 -2.09 12.26 3.40
CA LYS A 81 -2.68 12.71 2.13
C LYS A 81 -3.72 11.71 1.61
N SER A 82 -3.43 10.41 1.66
CA SER A 82 -4.38 9.37 1.29
C SER A 82 -5.60 9.34 2.21
N LEU A 83 -5.40 9.41 3.52
CA LEU A 83 -6.48 9.44 4.50
C LEU A 83 -7.37 10.67 4.30
N GLY A 84 -6.79 11.84 3.99
CA GLY A 84 -7.52 13.07 3.71
C GLY A 84 -8.44 13.00 2.48
N ARG A 85 -8.24 12.02 1.58
CA ARG A 85 -9.17 11.75 0.47
C ARG A 85 -10.38 10.91 0.90
N LEU A 86 -10.21 10.04 1.87
CA LEU A 86 -11.28 9.28 2.51
C LEU A 86 -11.95 10.12 3.61
N ARG A 87 -12.35 11.37 3.30
CA ARG A 87 -13.00 12.29 4.25
C ARG A 87 -14.02 11.56 5.12
N VAL A 88 -14.27 12.07 6.33
CA VAL A 88 -15.07 11.42 7.39
C VAL A 88 -16.43 10.86 6.90
N ASP A 89 -16.99 11.41 5.81
CA ASP A 89 -18.27 11.00 5.21
C ASP A 89 -18.19 10.57 3.72
N ALA A 90 -17.00 10.52 3.13
CA ALA A 90 -16.85 10.10 1.74
C ALA A 90 -16.90 8.56 1.67
N ASP A 91 -17.99 8.03 1.12
CA ASP A 91 -18.04 6.63 0.72
C ASP A 91 -16.87 6.36 -0.22
N VAL A 92 -16.05 5.37 0.13
CA VAL A 92 -14.92 4.93 -0.71
C VAL A 92 -15.40 4.64 -2.13
N GLY A 93 -16.66 4.25 -2.34
CA GLY A 93 -17.31 4.07 -3.65
C GLY A 93 -17.42 5.34 -4.51
N LEU A 94 -17.35 6.53 -3.93
CA LEU A 94 -17.47 7.81 -4.64
C LEU A 94 -16.13 8.39 -5.12
N LEU A 95 -15.00 7.81 -4.70
CA LEU A 95 -13.69 8.25 -5.15
C LEU A 95 -13.57 8.14 -6.67
N THR A 96 -13.13 9.22 -7.29
CA THR A 96 -12.81 9.26 -8.73
C THR A 96 -11.59 8.41 -9.05
N TYR A 97 -11.40 8.10 -10.34
CA TYR A 97 -10.19 7.41 -10.81
C TYR A 97 -8.91 8.16 -10.42
N GLU A 98 -8.90 9.49 -10.57
CA GLU A 98 -7.74 10.32 -10.24
C GLU A 98 -7.44 10.30 -8.73
N GLU A 99 -8.45 10.40 -7.88
CA GLU A 99 -8.27 10.31 -6.43
C GLU A 99 -7.73 8.94 -6.02
N MET A 100 -8.25 7.86 -6.59
CA MET A 100 -7.76 6.51 -6.35
C MET A 100 -6.33 6.32 -6.84
N HIS A 101 -5.99 6.87 -8.00
CA HIS A 101 -4.63 6.85 -8.52
C HIS A 101 -3.67 7.58 -7.58
N ASN A 102 -4.02 8.79 -7.14
CA ASN A 102 -3.22 9.58 -6.22
C ASN A 102 -3.01 8.87 -4.86
N MET A 103 -4.06 8.27 -4.30
CA MET A 103 -3.95 7.48 -3.07
C MET A 103 -3.01 6.28 -3.23
N ASN A 104 -3.07 5.58 -4.38
CA ASN A 104 -2.13 4.52 -4.69
C ASN A 104 -0.70 5.05 -4.75
N VAL A 105 -0.46 6.15 -5.47
CA VAL A 105 0.87 6.78 -5.56
C VAL A 105 1.42 7.12 -4.17
N TRP A 106 0.63 7.77 -3.32
CA TRP A 106 1.08 8.16 -1.98
C TRP A 106 1.29 6.98 -1.03
N THR A 107 0.46 5.93 -1.10
CA THR A 107 0.69 4.73 -0.29
C THR A 107 1.92 3.93 -0.74
N TRP A 108 2.19 3.88 -2.04
CA TRP A 108 3.43 3.30 -2.58
C TRP A 108 4.67 4.12 -2.19
N ASP A 109 4.58 5.44 -2.21
CA ASP A 109 5.64 6.33 -1.72
C ASP A 109 5.89 6.11 -0.23
N ALA A 110 4.83 6.02 0.58
CA ALA A 110 4.93 5.72 2.00
C ALA A 110 5.66 4.39 2.27
N ARG A 111 5.33 3.33 1.50
CA ARG A 111 6.03 2.04 1.56
C ARG A 111 7.51 2.18 1.19
N SER A 112 7.80 2.94 0.13
CA SER A 112 9.17 3.18 -0.36
C SER A 112 10.01 3.87 0.71
N ASN A 113 9.49 4.93 1.34
CA ASN A 113 10.19 5.65 2.41
C ASN A 113 10.41 4.77 3.65
N ALA A 114 9.41 3.99 4.10
CA ALA A 114 9.60 3.03 5.18
C ALA A 114 10.68 1.99 4.85
N SER A 115 10.76 1.54 3.58
CA SER A 115 11.80 0.61 3.12
C SER A 115 13.19 1.25 3.12
N LYS A 116 13.30 2.53 2.72
CA LYS A 116 14.57 3.28 2.77
C LYS A 116 15.06 3.47 4.20
N CYS A 117 14.16 3.81 5.15
CA CYS A 117 14.54 3.81 6.57
C CYS A 117 15.07 2.43 6.99
N PHE A 118 14.36 1.35 6.70
CA PHE A 118 14.77 0.01 7.09
C PHE A 118 16.18 -0.34 6.56
N LEU A 119 16.48 0.03 5.31
CA LEU A 119 17.80 -0.15 4.71
C LEU A 119 18.88 0.69 5.42
N ALA A 120 18.61 1.96 5.70
CA ALA A 120 19.53 2.84 6.44
C ALA A 120 19.85 2.28 7.85
N LEU A 121 18.86 1.65 8.50
CA LEU A 121 19.07 0.99 9.79
C LEU A 121 19.83 -0.34 9.66
N LYS A 122 19.68 -1.07 8.55
CA LYS A 122 20.41 -2.32 8.32
C LYS A 122 21.92 -2.09 8.18
N GLU A 123 22.30 -0.97 7.58
CA GLU A 123 23.71 -0.54 7.47
C GLU A 123 24.35 -0.22 8.84
N ILE A 124 23.57 -0.21 9.93
CA ILE A 124 24.08 -0.05 11.30
C ILE A 124 24.64 -1.37 11.87
N ASP A 125 24.21 -2.53 11.36
CA ASP A 125 24.56 -3.84 11.96
C ASP A 125 26.06 -4.11 12.03
N ASP A 126 26.82 -3.54 11.08
CA ASP A 126 28.27 -3.72 10.97
C ASP A 126 29.07 -2.71 11.82
N VAL A 127 28.42 -1.68 12.37
CA VAL A 127 29.09 -0.55 13.05
C VAL A 127 28.67 -0.36 14.52
N VAL A 128 27.67 -1.10 14.99
CA VAL A 128 27.21 -1.03 16.38
C VAL A 128 27.62 -2.28 17.14
N GLU A 129 28.28 -2.10 18.28
CA GLU A 129 28.65 -3.21 19.16
C GLU A 129 27.42 -3.72 19.94
N GLU A 130 27.51 -4.95 20.45
CA GLU A 130 26.46 -5.52 21.32
C GLU A 130 26.21 -4.64 22.55
N GLY A 131 24.94 -4.41 22.86
CA GLY A 131 24.54 -3.59 23.99
C GLY A 131 23.22 -2.85 23.80
N GLU A 132 22.99 -1.84 24.65
CA GLU A 132 21.76 -1.05 24.65
C GLU A 132 21.55 -0.30 23.33
N GLU A 133 22.59 0.28 22.73
CA GLU A 133 22.50 1.00 21.46
C GLU A 133 21.96 0.09 20.34
N LYS A 134 22.56 -1.10 20.17
CA LYS A 134 22.10 -2.10 19.21
C LYS A 134 20.67 -2.54 19.46
N ARG A 135 20.32 -2.81 20.72
CA ARG A 135 18.94 -3.19 21.10
C ARG A 135 17.93 -2.10 20.73
N ARG A 136 18.25 -0.81 20.93
CA ARG A 136 17.35 0.29 20.53
C ARG A 136 17.25 0.44 19.02
N VAL A 137 18.33 0.21 18.28
CA VAL A 137 18.28 0.20 16.80
C VAL A 137 17.40 -0.96 16.30
N GLU A 138 17.52 -2.14 16.89
CA GLU A 138 16.66 -3.31 16.62
C GLU A 138 15.17 -3.00 16.91
N GLU A 139 14.85 -2.32 18.02
CA GLU A 139 13.49 -1.86 18.33
C GLU A 139 12.92 -0.97 17.21
N VAL A 140 13.71 -0.01 16.72
CA VAL A 140 13.31 0.86 15.60
C VAL A 140 13.11 0.04 14.32
N LYS A 141 14.03 -0.88 13.99
CA LYS A 141 13.91 -1.75 12.81
C LYS A 141 12.64 -2.56 12.82
N PHE A 142 12.34 -3.20 13.95
CA PHE A 142 11.14 -4.00 14.13
C PHE A 142 9.88 -3.15 13.93
N GLY A 143 9.83 -1.97 14.55
CA GLY A 143 8.73 -1.02 14.36
C GLY A 143 8.55 -0.62 12.89
N VAL A 144 9.63 -0.24 12.22
CA VAL A 144 9.61 0.17 10.79
C VAL A 144 9.15 -0.98 9.89
N GLU A 145 9.61 -2.20 10.15
CA GLU A 145 9.16 -3.36 9.38
C GLU A 145 7.66 -3.62 9.59
N LYS A 146 7.17 -3.54 10.83
CA LYS A 146 5.76 -3.68 11.16
C LYS A 146 4.91 -2.59 10.50
N ALA A 147 5.32 -1.33 10.59
CA ALA A 147 4.67 -0.20 9.91
C ALA A 147 4.60 -0.41 8.40
N LYS A 148 5.70 -0.87 7.78
CA LYS A 148 5.75 -1.21 6.35
C LYS A 148 4.72 -2.30 5.99
N LYS A 149 4.54 -3.32 6.84
CA LYS A 149 3.53 -4.37 6.62
C LYS A 149 2.11 -3.81 6.67
N TYR A 150 1.82 -2.89 7.61
CA TYR A 150 0.54 -2.18 7.64
C TYR A 150 0.30 -1.31 6.39
N VAL A 151 1.31 -0.56 5.94
CA VAL A 151 1.21 0.20 4.68
C VAL A 151 0.91 -0.71 3.50
N ILE A 152 1.58 -1.87 3.42
CA ILE A 152 1.31 -2.86 2.38
C ILE A 152 -0.15 -3.33 2.47
N ASN A 153 -0.68 -3.66 3.64
CA ASN A 153 -2.08 -4.04 3.77
C ASN A 153 -3.03 -2.95 3.26
N SER A 154 -2.75 -1.67 3.57
CA SER A 154 -3.51 -0.53 3.03
C SER A 154 -3.47 -0.44 1.51
N ILE A 155 -2.31 -0.66 0.88
CA ILE A 155 -2.18 -0.72 -0.59
C ILE A 155 -3.08 -1.83 -1.15
N TRP A 156 -3.02 -3.03 -0.58
CA TRP A 156 -3.81 -4.17 -1.07
C TRP A 156 -5.31 -3.94 -0.94
N LEU A 157 -5.75 -3.29 0.15
CA LEU A 157 -7.16 -2.92 0.31
C LEU A 157 -7.58 -1.90 -0.75
N LEU A 158 -6.82 -0.82 -0.96
CA LEU A 158 -7.11 0.18 -1.99
C LEU A 158 -7.15 -0.41 -3.40
N GLN A 159 -6.22 -1.30 -3.72
CA GLN A 159 -6.21 -2.04 -5.00
C GLN A 159 -7.41 -2.98 -5.14
N SER A 160 -7.88 -3.56 -4.03
CA SER A 160 -9.05 -4.45 -4.00
C SER A 160 -10.37 -3.69 -3.83
N ARG A 161 -10.38 -2.35 -3.91
CA ARG A 161 -11.56 -1.52 -3.62
C ARG A 161 -12.82 -2.02 -4.32
N ASN A 162 -12.76 -2.20 -5.64
CA ASN A 162 -13.95 -2.55 -6.41
C ASN A 162 -14.51 -3.93 -6.02
N THR A 163 -13.63 -4.89 -5.72
CA THR A 163 -14.02 -6.20 -5.21
C THR A 163 -14.69 -6.07 -3.84
N ILE A 164 -14.10 -5.30 -2.92
CA ILE A 164 -14.67 -5.07 -1.58
C ILE A 164 -16.05 -4.40 -1.69
N LEU A 165 -16.20 -3.38 -2.55
CA LEU A 165 -17.48 -2.72 -2.77
C LEU A 165 -18.52 -3.67 -3.38
N PHE A 166 -18.10 -4.50 -4.33
CA PHE A 166 -18.97 -5.48 -4.96
C PHE A 166 -19.47 -6.50 -3.94
N ASP A 167 -18.58 -7.11 -3.16
CA ASP A 167 -18.93 -8.08 -2.11
C ASP A 167 -19.81 -7.44 -1.03
N PHE A 168 -19.61 -6.15 -0.74
CA PHE A 168 -20.35 -5.42 0.28
C PHE A 168 -21.79 -5.07 -0.14
N TYR A 169 -21.95 -4.52 -1.35
CA TYR A 169 -23.25 -4.05 -1.84
C TYR A 169 -24.03 -5.11 -2.62
N ASN A 170 -23.36 -6.17 -3.07
CA ASN A 170 -23.96 -7.34 -3.70
C ASN A 170 -23.50 -8.61 -2.95
N PRO A 171 -23.82 -8.74 -1.65
CA PRO A 171 -23.54 -9.98 -0.96
C PRO A 171 -24.30 -11.08 -1.71
N PHE A 172 -23.57 -12.06 -2.26
CA PHE A 172 -24.14 -13.11 -3.08
C PHE A 172 -25.42 -13.66 -2.41
N TYR A 173 -26.56 -13.56 -3.11
CA TYR A 173 -27.61 -14.56 -2.88
C TYR A 173 -26.97 -15.88 -3.29
N GLU A 174 -26.73 -16.73 -2.29
CA GLU A 174 -26.25 -18.09 -2.47
C GLU A 174 -27.30 -18.86 -3.30
N TYR A 175 -27.22 -18.74 -4.62
CA TYR A 175 -27.79 -19.75 -5.50
C TYR A 175 -26.81 -20.91 -5.46
N ASP A 176 -27.19 -21.91 -4.67
CA ASP A 176 -26.62 -23.24 -4.61
C ASP A 176 -26.62 -23.87 -6.02
N TYR A 177 -25.57 -23.56 -6.80
CA TYR A 177 -25.10 -24.41 -7.88
C TYR A 177 -23.59 -24.34 -7.87
N GLY A 178 -22.97 -25.40 -7.33
CA GLY A 178 -21.54 -25.58 -7.35
C GLY A 178 -20.99 -25.45 -8.77
N TYR A 179 -20.18 -24.43 -9.02
CA TYR A 179 -19.19 -24.46 -10.08
C TYR A 179 -17.93 -23.70 -9.66
N SER A 180 -16.89 -24.50 -9.45
CA SER A 180 -15.54 -24.05 -9.19
C SER A 180 -15.01 -23.29 -10.41
N GLY A 181 -14.57 -22.04 -10.20
CA GLY A 181 -13.61 -21.37 -11.07
C GLY A 181 -14.11 -20.17 -11.87
N VAL A 182 -14.14 -18.98 -11.26
CA VAL A 182 -13.96 -17.70 -12.00
C VAL A 182 -13.31 -16.65 -11.09
N HIS A 183 -12.01 -16.77 -10.82
CA HIS A 183 -11.24 -15.74 -10.09
C HIS A 183 -10.13 -15.07 -10.93
N LEU A 184 -10.23 -15.12 -12.27
CA LEU A 184 -9.18 -14.62 -13.18
C LEU A 184 -9.62 -13.58 -14.23
N PHE A 185 -10.84 -13.02 -14.15
CA PHE A 185 -11.38 -12.16 -15.23
C PHE A 185 -11.66 -10.71 -14.85
N TYR A 186 -10.89 -10.09 -13.94
CA TYR A 186 -11.03 -8.64 -13.69
C TYR A 186 -9.78 -7.79 -13.92
N TYR A 187 -8.75 -8.39 -14.54
CA TYR A 187 -7.62 -7.64 -15.15
C TYR A 187 -7.49 -7.86 -16.66
N ASN A 188 -8.46 -8.48 -17.32
CA ASN A 188 -8.37 -8.79 -18.74
C ASN A 188 -9.65 -8.45 -19.50
N VAL A 189 -9.86 -7.14 -19.74
CA VAL A 189 -10.39 -6.64 -21.02
C VAL A 189 -9.75 -5.25 -21.25
N PRO A 190 -8.90 -5.02 -22.28
CA PRO A 190 -8.24 -6.04 -23.09
C PRO A 190 -6.88 -5.56 -23.66
N TYR A 191 -5.76 -6.01 -23.09
CA TYR A 191 -4.49 -5.96 -23.85
C TYR A 191 -4.63 -6.72 -25.18
N MET A 192 -5.50 -7.74 -25.23
CA MET A 192 -5.85 -8.46 -26.44
C MET A 192 -6.61 -7.62 -27.48
N ASP A 193 -7.55 -6.74 -27.13
CA ASP A 193 -8.28 -5.96 -28.14
C ASP A 193 -7.40 -4.81 -28.64
N VAL A 194 -6.52 -4.27 -27.78
CA VAL A 194 -5.49 -3.32 -28.20
C VAL A 194 -4.51 -4.00 -29.17
N VAL A 195 -3.99 -5.18 -28.83
CA VAL A 195 -3.11 -5.96 -29.71
C VAL A 195 -3.83 -6.35 -31.00
N CYS A 196 -5.08 -6.79 -30.96
CA CYS A 196 -5.89 -7.11 -32.14
C CYS A 196 -6.12 -5.87 -33.01
N LEU A 197 -6.42 -4.70 -32.43
CA LEU A 197 -6.56 -3.44 -33.17
C LEU A 197 -5.25 -3.06 -33.87
N TYR A 198 -4.11 -3.15 -33.18
CA TYR A 198 -2.81 -2.89 -33.79
C TYR A 198 -2.48 -3.90 -34.90
N SER A 199 -2.71 -5.20 -34.67
CA SER A 199 -2.46 -6.24 -35.67
C SER A 199 -3.33 -6.07 -36.92
N VAL A 200 -4.62 -5.77 -36.76
CA VAL A 200 -5.54 -5.50 -37.89
C VAL A 200 -5.10 -4.25 -38.66
N MET A 201 -4.67 -3.20 -37.96
CA MET A 201 -4.16 -1.98 -38.58
C MET A 201 -2.89 -2.25 -39.40
N TYR A 202 -1.93 -3.03 -38.89
CA TYR A 202 -0.72 -3.39 -39.64
C TYR A 202 -1.01 -4.24 -40.87
N LEU A 203 -1.94 -5.19 -40.78
CA LEU A 203 -2.36 -6.00 -41.94
C LEU A 203 -3.05 -5.16 -43.01
N PHE A 204 -3.87 -4.19 -42.59
CA PHE A 204 -4.52 -3.26 -43.51
C PHE A 204 -3.49 -2.36 -44.23
N LEU A 205 -2.50 -1.83 -43.51
CA LEU A 205 -1.41 -1.04 -44.10
C LEU A 205 -0.56 -1.87 -45.08
N ALA A 206 -0.28 -3.14 -44.75
CA ALA A 206 0.46 -4.03 -45.64
C ALA A 206 -0.33 -4.34 -46.94
N LEU A 207 -1.64 -4.54 -46.84
CA LEU A 207 -2.53 -4.70 -48.00
C LEU A 207 -2.54 -3.45 -48.89
N LEU A 208 -2.68 -2.26 -48.29
CA LEU A 208 -2.64 -1.00 -49.04
C LEU A 208 -1.30 -0.82 -49.76
N TYR A 209 -0.17 -1.11 -49.09
CA TYR A 209 1.15 -1.07 -49.70
C TYR A 209 1.25 -2.00 -50.92
N PHE A 210 0.74 -3.24 -50.79
CA PHE A 210 0.77 -4.21 -51.88
C PHE A 210 -0.08 -3.78 -53.07
N LEU A 211 -1.26 -3.22 -52.82
CA LEU A 211 -2.16 -2.73 -53.87
C LEU A 211 -1.56 -1.53 -54.61
N ILE A 212 -0.98 -0.58 -53.89
CA ILE A 212 -0.33 0.62 -54.47
C ILE A 212 0.91 0.22 -55.30
N TRP A 213 1.71 -0.72 -54.80
CA TRP A 213 2.91 -1.19 -55.50
C TRP A 213 2.59 -1.96 -56.78
N ARG A 214 1.48 -2.69 -56.83
CA ARG A 214 1.03 -3.43 -58.03
C ARG A 214 0.45 -2.53 -59.13
N THR A 215 0.08 -1.30 -58.81
CA THR A 215 -0.51 -0.34 -59.75
C THR A 215 0.53 0.58 -60.42
N LYS A 216 1.83 0.37 -60.17
CA LYS A 216 2.95 0.97 -60.92
C LYS A 216 3.63 -0.10 -61.77
#